data_AF-X1LXD8-F1
#
_entry.id   AF-X1LXD8-F1
#
_cell.length_a   1.000
_cell.length_b   1.000
_cell.length_c   1.000
_cell.angle_alpha   90.00
_cell.angle_beta   90.00
_cell.angle_gamma   90.00
#
_symmetry.space_group_name_H-M   'P 1'
#
loop_
_entity.id
_entity.type
_entity.pdbx_description
1 polymer ?
#
loop_
_entity_poly.entity_id
_entity_poly.type
_entity_poly.pdbx_seq_one_letter_code
_entity_poly.pdbx_strand_id
1 'polypeptide(L)'
;ANRTAEALARIERDRRQGELAPQFEIALAGEQGDHATLDVQLRGPAALSRLDEIVIEVTPSDDRDRTLRLPHPGMTQEQIDAHTWGPYRFRPGIDEADAHGQRIAAFPLVVGRGRPIAVERTRPPAWQEGANRDQRWRDQWDGKPIKLRIHCRRGDLVWELPYDLPIPPTPRIRVM
;
A
#
# COMPACT_ATOMS: atom_id res chain seq x y z
N ALA A 1 -17.41 -40.37 13.06
CA ALA A 1 -18.10 -39.11 13.43
C ALA A 1 -17.25 -37.85 13.20
N ASN A 2 -15.91 -37.88 13.35
CA ASN A 2 -15.06 -36.67 13.27
C ASN A 2 -14.97 -36.00 11.87
N ARG A 3 -14.88 -36.78 10.79
CA ARG A 3 -14.70 -36.23 9.42
C ARG A 3 -15.81 -35.30 8.95
N THR A 4 -17.06 -35.56 9.35
CA THR A 4 -18.21 -34.73 8.96
C THR A 4 -18.22 -33.40 9.72
N ALA A 5 -17.87 -33.42 11.01
CA ALA A 5 -17.76 -32.21 11.83
C ALA A 5 -16.62 -31.30 11.36
N GLU A 6 -15.46 -31.88 11.02
CA GLU A 6 -14.31 -31.14 10.45
C GLU A 6 -14.65 -30.51 9.09
N ALA A 7 -15.36 -31.24 8.23
CA ALA A 7 -15.78 -30.73 6.93
C ALA A 7 -16.77 -29.56 7.08
N LEU A 8 -17.76 -29.68 7.98
CA LEU A 8 -18.70 -28.59 8.27
C LEU A 8 -18.00 -27.37 8.87
N ALA A 9 -17.08 -27.57 9.81
CA ALA A 9 -16.31 -26.47 10.41
C ALA A 9 -15.46 -25.72 9.38
N ARG A 10 -14.90 -26.43 8.38
CA ARG A 10 -14.17 -25.80 7.28
C ARG A 10 -15.10 -24.98 6.39
N ILE A 11 -16.23 -25.55 5.96
CA ILE A 11 -17.22 -24.83 5.14
C ILE A 11 -17.70 -23.55 5.83
N GLU A 12 -17.97 -23.62 7.13
CA GLU A 12 -18.42 -22.47 7.91
C GLU A 12 -17.31 -21.40 8.07
N ARG A 13 -16.05 -21.81 8.18
CA ARG A 13 -14.93 -20.87 8.18
C ARG A 13 -14.79 -20.17 6.83
N ASP A 14 -14.88 -20.91 5.72
CA ASP A 14 -14.76 -20.35 4.38
C ASP A 14 -15.93 -19.39 4.07
N ARG A 15 -17.15 -19.73 4.51
CA ARG A 15 -18.31 -18.84 4.43
C ARG A 15 -18.08 -17.55 5.20
N ARG A 16 -17.66 -17.63 6.47
CA ARG A 16 -17.37 -16.45 7.30
C ARG A 16 -16.22 -15.60 6.74
N GLN A 17 -15.20 -16.24 6.18
CA GLN A 17 -14.08 -15.58 5.51
C GLN A 17 -14.56 -14.70 4.35
N GLY A 18 -15.49 -15.19 3.52
CA GLY A 18 -16.09 -14.42 2.42
C GLY A 18 -17.06 -13.33 2.91
N GLU A 19 -17.96 -13.68 3.83
CA GLU A 19 -19.00 -12.75 4.31
C GLU A 19 -18.47 -11.57 5.12
N LEU A 20 -17.33 -11.74 5.76
CA LEU A 20 -16.67 -10.71 6.56
C LEU A 20 -15.48 -10.08 5.82
N ALA A 21 -15.30 -10.36 4.53
CA ALA A 21 -14.22 -9.79 3.74
C ALA A 21 -14.24 -8.24 3.80
N PRO A 22 -13.18 -7.59 4.30
CA PRO A 22 -13.16 -6.14 4.48
C PRO A 22 -13.29 -5.36 3.18
N GLN A 23 -14.01 -4.25 3.26
CA GLN A 23 -14.23 -3.33 2.15
C GLN A 23 -13.61 -1.99 2.52
N PHE A 24 -12.48 -1.67 1.92
CA PHE A 24 -11.85 -0.36 2.06
C PHE A 24 -12.25 0.58 0.93
N GLU A 25 -12.44 1.85 1.29
CA GLU A 25 -12.36 2.96 0.37
C GLU A 25 -11.04 3.68 0.64
N ILE A 26 -10.24 3.86 -0.41
CA ILE A 26 -8.90 4.44 -0.30
C ILE A 26 -8.82 5.57 -1.32
N ALA A 27 -8.37 6.73 -0.88
CA ALA A 27 -8.20 7.90 -1.74
C ALA A 27 -6.91 8.64 -1.40
N LEU A 28 -6.31 9.26 -2.41
CA LEU A 28 -5.24 10.24 -2.23
C LEU A 28 -5.87 11.63 -2.15
N ALA A 29 -5.54 12.39 -1.12
CA ALA A 29 -6.09 13.72 -0.86
C ALA A 29 -4.99 14.72 -0.46
N GLY A 30 -5.31 16.01 -0.59
CA GLY A 30 -4.49 17.09 -0.05
C GLY A 30 -3.08 17.18 -0.64
N GLU A 31 -2.90 16.88 -1.94
CA GLU A 31 -1.60 17.01 -2.60
C GLU A 31 -1.06 18.44 -2.47
N GLN A 32 0.10 18.58 -1.82
CA GLN A 32 0.86 19.82 -1.67
C GLN A 32 2.33 19.55 -1.97
N GLY A 33 2.76 19.93 -3.17
CA GLY A 33 4.12 19.66 -3.65
C GLY A 33 4.39 18.15 -3.75
N ASP A 34 5.36 17.68 -2.99
CA ASP A 34 5.73 16.26 -2.94
C ASP A 34 5.00 15.49 -1.83
N HIS A 35 4.09 16.12 -1.08
CA HIS A 35 3.38 15.52 0.05
C HIS A 35 1.88 15.36 -0.24
N ALA A 36 1.28 14.32 0.31
CA ALA A 36 -0.16 14.08 0.26
C ALA A 36 -0.62 13.27 1.47
N THR A 37 -1.93 13.06 1.59
CA THR A 37 -2.54 12.18 2.58
C THR A 37 -3.24 11.04 1.89
N LEU A 38 -2.97 9.81 2.32
CA LEU A 38 -3.71 8.62 1.95
C LEU A 38 -4.83 8.40 2.97
N ASP A 39 -6.07 8.63 2.55
CA ASP A 39 -7.25 8.41 3.37
C ASP A 39 -7.73 6.97 3.22
N VAL A 40 -7.59 6.17 4.29
CA VAL A 40 -8.01 4.76 4.32
C VAL A 40 -9.24 4.62 5.19
N GLN A 41 -10.38 4.27 4.60
CA GLN A 41 -11.67 4.13 5.28
C GLN A 41 -12.13 2.68 5.25
N LEU A 42 -12.45 2.09 6.41
CA LEU A 42 -13.09 0.77 6.46
C LEU A 42 -14.60 0.94 6.32
N ARG A 43 -15.16 0.66 5.14
CA ARG A 43 -16.58 0.89 4.85
C ARG A 43 -17.48 -0.25 5.26
N GLY A 44 -16.97 -1.48 5.26
CA GLY A 44 -17.80 -2.62 5.61
C GLY A 44 -17.10 -3.96 5.43
N PRO A 45 -17.89 -5.05 5.40
CA PRO A 45 -19.35 -5.07 5.62
C PRO A 45 -19.72 -4.69 7.06
N ALA A 46 -20.95 -4.25 7.32
CA ALA A 46 -21.37 -3.85 8.68
C ALA A 46 -21.20 -4.98 9.71
N ALA A 47 -21.42 -6.24 9.29
CA ALA A 47 -21.20 -7.44 10.10
C ALA A 47 -19.71 -7.64 10.50
N LEU A 48 -18.77 -7.02 9.77
CA LEU A 48 -17.36 -7.00 10.14
C LEU A 48 -17.13 -6.24 11.45
N SER A 49 -17.90 -5.19 11.74
CA SER A 49 -17.79 -4.31 12.93
C SER A 49 -16.42 -3.63 13.12
N ARG A 50 -15.32 -4.38 13.19
CA ARG A 50 -13.94 -3.88 13.31
C ARG A 50 -12.92 -4.88 12.75
N LEU A 51 -11.73 -4.38 12.48
CA LEU A 51 -10.50 -5.15 12.30
C LEU A 51 -9.60 -4.95 13.53
N ASP A 52 -9.00 -6.03 13.99
CA ASP A 52 -8.07 -6.01 15.13
C ASP A 52 -6.69 -5.49 14.70
N GLU A 53 -6.31 -5.76 13.46
CA GLU A 53 -5.01 -5.41 12.91
C GLU A 53 -5.13 -5.15 11.41
N ILE A 54 -4.54 -4.04 10.97
CA ILE A 54 -4.37 -3.64 9.59
C ILE A 54 -2.91 -3.24 9.41
N VAL A 55 -2.30 -3.81 8.38
CA VAL A 55 -0.99 -3.45 7.87
C VAL A 55 -1.17 -3.04 6.42
N ILE A 56 -0.55 -1.93 6.03
CA ILE A 56 -0.57 -1.46 4.66
C ILE A 56 0.86 -1.40 4.14
N GLU A 57 1.06 -1.98 2.97
CA GLU A 57 2.33 -2.01 2.26
C GLU A 57 2.19 -1.34 0.89
N VAL A 58 3.17 -0.54 0.50
CA VAL A 58 3.33 -0.09 -0.89
C VAL A 58 4.08 -1.16 -1.65
N THR A 59 3.49 -1.64 -2.75
CA THR A 59 4.12 -2.62 -3.64
C THR A 59 4.61 -1.93 -4.92
N PRO A 60 5.54 -2.54 -5.67
CA PRO A 60 6.01 -1.96 -6.92
C PRO A 60 4.86 -1.66 -7.90
N SER A 61 4.78 -0.43 -8.39
CA SER A 61 3.77 0.02 -9.37
C SER A 61 4.09 -0.41 -10.81
N ASP A 62 5.08 -1.26 -11.01
CA ASP A 62 5.36 -1.96 -12.26
C ASP A 62 5.68 -3.43 -11.99
N ASP A 63 5.63 -4.26 -13.04
CA ASP A 63 5.80 -5.71 -12.91
C ASP A 63 7.24 -6.15 -13.24
N ARG A 64 8.22 -5.27 -13.03
CA ARG A 64 9.63 -5.55 -13.36
C ARG A 64 10.28 -6.43 -12.30
N ASP A 65 10.91 -7.52 -12.74
CA ASP A 65 11.86 -8.30 -11.94
C ASP A 65 13.12 -7.45 -11.70
N ARG A 66 13.46 -7.24 -10.42
CA ARG A 66 14.63 -6.47 -9.98
C ARG A 66 15.68 -7.33 -9.30
N THR A 67 15.66 -8.64 -9.55
CA THR A 67 16.70 -9.55 -9.10
C THR A 67 18.02 -9.22 -9.78
N LEU A 68 19.06 -8.89 -9.00
CA LEU A 68 20.41 -8.71 -9.52
C LEU A 68 20.93 -10.03 -10.08
N ARG A 69 21.19 -10.03 -11.39
CA ARG A 69 21.81 -11.18 -12.08
C ARG A 69 23.33 -11.05 -12.17
N LEU A 70 23.87 -9.84 -12.05
CA LEU A 70 25.29 -9.53 -12.14
C LEU A 70 25.69 -8.53 -11.04
N PRO A 71 26.93 -8.62 -10.51
CA PRO A 71 27.45 -7.65 -9.55
C PRO A 71 27.49 -6.25 -10.16
N HIS A 72 27.01 -5.24 -9.43
CA HIS A 72 27.10 -3.84 -9.82
C HIS A 72 27.74 -3.00 -8.69
N PRO A 73 28.76 -2.17 -8.99
CA PRO A 73 29.36 -1.32 -7.97
C PRO A 73 28.33 -0.39 -7.33
N GLY A 74 28.16 -0.45 -6.01
CA GLY A 74 27.25 0.44 -5.27
C GLY A 74 25.76 0.09 -5.32
N MET A 75 25.40 -1.08 -5.85
CA MET A 75 24.02 -1.59 -5.89
C MET A 75 23.98 -3.03 -5.39
N THR A 76 23.29 -3.24 -4.27
CA THR A 76 23.05 -4.55 -3.64
C THR A 76 21.58 -4.94 -3.76
N GLN A 77 21.26 -6.23 -3.59
CA GLN A 77 19.87 -6.69 -3.67
C GLN A 77 19.05 -6.08 -2.54
N GLU A 78 19.63 -5.99 -1.35
CA GLU A 78 19.03 -5.41 -0.16
C GLU A 78 18.66 -3.93 -0.39
N GLN A 79 19.51 -3.17 -1.07
CA GLN A 79 19.21 -1.78 -1.43
C GLN A 79 18.05 -1.65 -2.42
N ILE A 80 17.93 -2.58 -3.36
CA ILE A 80 16.85 -2.61 -4.36
C ILE A 80 15.52 -2.96 -3.70
N ASP A 81 15.54 -3.98 -2.84
CA ASP A 81 14.35 -4.46 -2.13
C ASP A 81 13.85 -3.43 -1.13
N ALA A 82 14.76 -2.67 -0.50
CA ALA A 82 14.46 -1.56 0.39
C ALA A 82 14.00 -0.28 -0.34
N HIS A 83 13.94 -0.26 -1.67
CA HIS A 83 13.51 0.90 -2.45
C HIS A 83 12.03 0.82 -2.81
N THR A 84 11.28 1.91 -2.64
CA THR A 84 9.88 1.98 -3.06
C THR A 84 9.77 2.31 -4.54
N TRP A 85 9.33 1.33 -5.33
CA TRP A 85 9.20 1.43 -6.79
C TRP A 85 7.81 1.87 -7.22
N GLY A 86 7.47 3.13 -6.99
CA GLY A 86 6.17 3.67 -7.36
C GLY A 86 6.12 5.18 -7.25
N PRO A 87 4.98 5.81 -7.53
CA PRO A 87 4.85 7.27 -7.49
C PRO A 87 4.91 7.85 -6.07
N TYR A 88 4.42 7.12 -5.06
CA TYR A 88 4.38 7.55 -3.65
C TYR A 88 4.90 6.45 -2.72
N ARG A 89 5.36 6.88 -1.54
CA ARG A 89 5.71 6.04 -0.39
C ARG A 89 5.08 6.61 0.88
N PHE A 90 4.97 5.82 1.94
CA PHE A 90 4.68 6.35 3.27
C PHE A 90 5.81 7.27 3.71
N ARG A 91 5.47 8.35 4.43
CA ARG A 91 6.47 9.29 4.90
C ARG A 91 7.25 8.68 6.07
N PRO A 92 8.56 8.38 5.93
CA PRO A 92 9.32 7.70 6.97
C PRO A 92 9.29 8.47 8.31
N GLY A 93 9.08 7.76 9.42
CA GLY A 93 9.04 8.34 10.75
C GLY A 93 7.75 9.09 11.11
N ILE A 94 6.75 9.11 10.22
CA ILE A 94 5.39 9.61 10.49
C ILE A 94 4.42 8.44 10.39
N ASP A 95 3.34 8.45 11.20
CA ASP A 95 2.32 7.39 11.24
C ASP A 95 2.88 5.97 11.45
N GLU A 96 4.05 5.88 12.09
CA GLU A 96 4.79 4.63 12.32
C GLU A 96 5.18 3.91 11.01
N ALA A 97 5.43 4.69 9.95
CA ALA A 97 6.03 4.18 8.72
C ALA A 97 7.48 3.74 8.96
N ASP A 98 7.88 2.67 8.27
CA ASP A 98 9.25 2.17 8.29
C ASP A 98 10.25 3.17 7.68
N ALA A 99 11.54 2.87 7.83
CA ALA A 99 12.62 3.74 7.35
C ALA A 99 12.63 3.93 5.82
N HIS A 100 11.98 3.03 5.08
CA HIS A 100 11.96 3.03 3.62
C HIS A 100 10.67 3.63 3.04
N GLY A 101 9.65 3.82 3.88
CA GLY A 101 8.31 4.25 3.49
C GLY A 101 7.52 3.13 2.79
N GLN A 102 7.88 1.87 2.99
CA GLN A 102 7.24 0.74 2.33
C GLN A 102 6.04 0.21 3.11
N ARG A 103 6.11 0.26 4.43
CA ARG A 103 5.07 -0.29 5.33
C ARG A 103 4.79 0.66 6.48
N ILE A 104 3.55 0.65 6.95
CA ILE A 104 3.16 1.25 8.25
C ILE A 104 2.93 0.17 9.31
N ALA A 105 3.17 0.52 10.56
CA ALA A 105 2.89 -0.37 11.68
C ALA A 105 1.41 -0.76 11.75
N ALA A 106 1.17 -1.93 12.36
CA ALA A 106 -0.14 -2.51 12.56
C ALA A 106 -1.08 -1.60 13.37
N PHE A 107 -2.34 -1.45 12.94
CA PHE A 107 -3.33 -0.68 13.69
C PHE A 107 -4.76 -1.25 13.58
N PRO A 108 -5.60 -1.05 14.60
CA PRO A 108 -7.01 -1.44 14.53
C PRO A 108 -7.84 -0.39 13.80
N LEU A 109 -8.97 -0.80 13.21
CA LEU A 109 -9.94 0.13 12.63
C LEU A 109 -11.37 -0.39 12.76
N VAL A 110 -12.30 0.51 13.07
CA VAL A 110 -13.73 0.21 13.20
C VAL A 110 -14.43 0.53 11.88
N VAL A 111 -15.43 -0.27 11.51
CA VAL A 111 -16.25 0.00 10.32
C VAL A 111 -16.90 1.39 10.45
N GLY A 112 -16.86 2.16 9.38
CA GLY A 112 -17.30 3.56 9.32
C GLY A 112 -16.26 4.57 9.79
N ARG A 113 -15.07 4.13 10.19
CA ARG A 113 -13.93 5.00 10.51
C ARG A 113 -12.83 4.87 9.46
N GLY A 114 -11.93 5.84 9.47
CA GLY A 114 -10.73 5.80 8.67
C GLY A 114 -9.54 6.39 9.39
N ARG A 115 -8.39 6.22 8.77
CA ARG A 115 -7.10 6.72 9.22
C ARG A 115 -6.44 7.49 8.07
N PRO A 116 -6.15 8.79 8.25
CA PRO A 116 -5.27 9.50 7.34
C PRO A 116 -3.83 9.02 7.54
N ILE A 117 -3.09 8.81 6.46
CA ILE A 117 -1.69 8.40 6.49
C ILE A 117 -0.87 9.35 5.63
N ALA A 118 0.20 9.91 6.19
CA ALA A 118 1.09 10.79 5.46
C ALA A 118 1.89 10.02 4.39
N VAL A 119 1.84 10.50 3.16
CA VAL A 119 2.62 9.96 2.04
C VAL A 119 3.42 11.07 1.36
N GLU A 120 4.50 10.67 0.68
CA GLU A 120 5.32 11.58 -0.12
C GLU A 120 5.74 10.92 -1.44
N ARG A 121 6.04 11.75 -2.44
CA ARG A 121 6.56 11.28 -3.73
C ARG A 121 7.87 10.57 -3.54
N THR A 122 8.03 9.44 -4.22
CA THR A 122 9.30 8.70 -4.19
C THR A 122 10.41 9.51 -4.88
N ARG A 123 11.63 9.23 -4.49
CA ARG A 123 12.84 9.77 -5.12
C ARG A 123 13.55 8.66 -5.89
N PRO A 124 14.29 8.99 -6.95
CA PRO A 124 15.10 8.00 -7.64
C PRO A 124 16.08 7.31 -6.68
N PRO A 125 16.47 6.06 -6.93
CA PRO A 125 17.45 5.36 -6.11
C PRO A 125 18.84 5.96 -6.28
N ALA A 126 19.69 5.87 -5.25
CA ALA A 126 20.99 6.56 -5.20
C ALA A 126 21.95 6.17 -6.32
N TRP A 127 21.86 4.94 -6.82
CA TRP A 127 22.67 4.41 -7.94
C TRP A 127 22.16 4.84 -9.33
N GLN A 128 21.05 5.56 -9.43
CA GLN A 128 20.61 6.12 -10.70
C GLN A 128 21.33 7.46 -10.95
N GLU A 129 22.16 7.53 -11.97
CA GLU A 129 22.98 8.72 -12.28
C GLU A 129 22.39 9.62 -13.38
N GLY A 130 22.98 10.81 -13.55
CA GLY A 130 22.71 11.74 -14.67
C GLY A 130 21.98 13.03 -14.27
N ALA A 131 22.22 14.12 -15.01
CA ALA A 131 21.74 15.47 -14.68
C ALA A 131 20.21 15.61 -14.60
N ASN A 132 19.45 14.78 -15.33
CA ASN A 132 17.98 14.82 -15.36
C ASN A 132 17.34 13.67 -14.56
N ARG A 133 18.06 13.12 -13.56
CA ARG A 133 17.62 11.95 -12.79
C ARG A 133 16.25 12.12 -12.15
N ASP A 134 16.00 13.25 -11.48
CA ASP A 134 14.71 13.50 -10.81
C ASP A 134 13.55 13.67 -11.79
N GLN A 135 13.78 14.36 -12.91
CA GLN A 135 12.76 14.53 -13.93
C GLN A 135 12.39 13.19 -14.57
N ARG A 136 13.38 12.38 -14.98
CA ARG A 136 13.14 11.05 -15.55
C ARG A 136 12.40 10.13 -14.57
N TRP A 137 12.71 10.24 -13.28
CA TRP A 137 12.00 9.47 -12.25
C TRP A 137 10.54 9.88 -12.15
N ARG A 138 10.26 11.19 -12.11
CA ARG A 138 8.88 11.70 -12.12
C ARG A 138 8.13 11.24 -13.37
N ASP A 139 8.73 11.39 -14.54
CA ASP A 139 8.12 10.99 -15.81
C ASP A 139 7.85 9.47 -15.88
N GLN A 140 8.72 8.65 -15.28
CA GLN A 140 8.53 7.19 -15.23
C GLN A 140 7.27 6.78 -14.45
N TRP A 141 6.92 7.54 -13.42
CA TRP A 141 5.81 7.25 -12.51
C TRP A 141 4.59 8.14 -12.72
N ASP A 142 4.66 9.10 -13.64
CA ASP A 142 3.54 9.96 -13.98
C ASP A 142 2.37 9.13 -14.53
N GLY A 143 1.17 9.40 -14.02
CA GLY A 143 -0.06 8.67 -14.37
C GLY A 143 -0.12 7.20 -13.91
N LYS A 144 0.92 6.65 -13.27
CA LYS A 144 0.87 5.28 -12.73
C LYS A 144 0.13 5.23 -11.39
N PRO A 145 -0.58 4.14 -11.07
CA PRO A 145 -1.26 4.02 -9.79
C PRO A 145 -0.27 3.82 -8.64
N ILE A 146 -0.71 4.13 -7.43
CA ILE A 146 -0.09 3.62 -6.21
C ILE A 146 -0.62 2.20 -6.00
N LYS A 147 0.26 1.19 -6.04
CA LYS A 147 -0.12 -0.18 -5.71
C LYS A 147 0.06 -0.42 -4.23
N LEU A 148 -0.99 -0.90 -3.58
CA LEU A 148 -1.01 -1.20 -2.15
C LEU A 148 -1.39 -2.66 -1.92
N ARG A 149 -0.86 -3.24 -0.86
CA ARG A 149 -1.31 -4.50 -0.28
C ARG A 149 -1.74 -4.27 1.16
N ILE A 150 -2.98 -4.61 1.47
CA ILE A 150 -3.52 -4.51 2.83
C ILE A 150 -3.62 -5.92 3.41
N HIS A 151 -2.88 -6.16 4.48
CA HIS A 151 -3.06 -7.34 5.32
C HIS A 151 -3.92 -6.97 6.52
N CYS A 152 -4.96 -7.75 6.79
CA CYS A 152 -5.84 -7.45 7.90
C CYS A 152 -6.33 -8.72 8.61
N ARG A 153 -6.65 -8.58 9.89
CA ARG A 153 -7.04 -9.68 10.77
C ARG A 153 -8.22 -9.31 11.65
N ARG A 154 -9.12 -10.28 11.85
CA ARG A 154 -10.17 -10.26 12.86
C ARG A 154 -10.29 -11.64 13.50
N GLY A 155 -9.93 -11.76 14.77
CA GLY A 155 -9.87 -13.06 15.42
C GLY A 155 -8.96 -14.03 14.65
N ASP A 156 -9.52 -15.14 14.18
CA ASP A 156 -8.85 -16.18 13.38
C ASP A 156 -8.92 -15.94 11.86
N LEU A 157 -9.65 -14.92 11.41
CA LEU A 157 -9.79 -14.58 9.99
C LEU A 157 -8.70 -13.59 9.57
N VAL A 158 -8.08 -13.86 8.41
CA VAL A 158 -7.00 -13.05 7.84
C VAL A 158 -7.29 -12.81 6.37
N TRP A 159 -7.13 -11.58 5.90
CA TRP A 159 -7.28 -11.22 4.49
C TRP A 159 -6.04 -10.49 3.97
N GLU A 160 -5.76 -10.70 2.69
CA GLU A 160 -4.79 -9.94 1.91
C GLU A 160 -5.52 -9.33 0.72
N LEU A 161 -5.55 -8.00 0.64
CA LEU A 161 -6.33 -7.26 -0.34
C LEU A 161 -5.40 -6.35 -1.16
N PRO A 162 -5.23 -6.60 -2.47
CA PRO A 162 -4.51 -5.70 -3.36
C PRO A 162 -5.39 -4.50 -3.76
N TYR A 163 -4.79 -3.32 -3.86
CA TYR A 163 -5.43 -2.09 -4.32
C TYR A 163 -4.55 -1.36 -5.33
N ASP A 164 -5.15 -0.97 -6.46
CA ASP A 164 -4.54 -0.06 -7.43
C ASP A 164 -5.23 1.29 -7.31
N LEU A 165 -4.57 2.24 -6.64
CA LEU A 165 -5.11 3.58 -6.43
C LEU A 165 -4.68 4.51 -7.57
N PRO A 166 -5.61 4.95 -8.44
CA PRO A 166 -5.28 5.95 -9.46
C PRO A 166 -4.92 7.27 -8.78
N ILE A 167 -3.86 7.92 -9.29
CA ILE A 167 -3.50 9.27 -8.87
C ILE A 167 -4.30 10.24 -9.74
N PRO A 168 -5.19 11.06 -9.16
CA PRO A 168 -5.89 12.06 -9.94
C PRO A 168 -4.86 13.04 -10.53
N PRO A 169 -5.01 13.46 -11.81
CA PRO A 169 -4.11 14.46 -12.37
C PRO A 169 -4.21 15.73 -11.54
N THR A 170 -3.07 16.28 -11.12
CA THR A 170 -3.03 17.56 -10.41
C THR A 170 -3.78 18.60 -11.27
N PRO A 171 -4.85 19.25 -10.77
CA PRO A 171 -5.56 20.23 -11.54
C PRO A 171 -4.60 21.38 -11.86
N ARG A 172 -4.18 21.47 -13.12
CA ARG A 172 -3.41 22.61 -13.62
C ARG A 172 -4.34 23.81 -13.59
N ILE A 173 -4.25 24.62 -12.55
CA ILE A 173 -4.93 25.91 -12.51
C ILE A 173 -4.33 26.72 -13.68
N ARG A 174 -5.11 26.88 -14.76
CA ARG A 174 -4.82 27.84 -15.81
C ARG A 174 -4.99 29.21 -15.19
N VAL A 175 -3.89 29.90 -14.93
CA VAL A 175 -3.93 31.34 -14.69
C VAL A 175 -4.27 31.97 -16.04
N MET A 176 -5.46 32.56 -16.15
CA MET A 176 -5.85 33.44 -17.26
C MET A 176 -5.31 34.84 -17.02
#